data_AF-A0A482TE95-F1
#
_entry.id   AF-A0A482TE95-F1
#
_cell.length_a   1.000
_cell.length_b   1.000
_cell.length_c   1.000
_cell.angle_alpha   90.00
_cell.angle_beta   90.00
_cell.angle_gamma   90.00
#
_symmetry.space_group_name_H-M   'P 1'
#
loop_
_entity.id
_entity.type
_entity.pdbx_description
1 polymer ?
#
loop_
_entity_poly.entity_id
_entity_poly.type
_entity_poly.pdbx_seq_one_letter_code
_entity_poly.pdbx_strand_id
1 'polypeptide(L)'
;MDLITNYLQYYIIPFLLFSTLLLTIFLLLKRIRYEHNKPRREAISNKAETFLTEIILSDRKDKKLSTKLSLFKKEIPLHKTWCKEMIINDMIRFKHSLKGKASEQINVFYQALNLDKYSARLIRDFRSFYKCEGFYHFQALDYKKGSALIKPYLKHPNIVIRSNANMAYISLSENHMESLKQQSSTISHLNMIKIMDILHEKKIAIPKNIDEWIETENNSVTKLGLKIMVYYNYRKQAKGIISLIYNDDDTLKKEAIIAIRELFLTEAKTELIQLFNKVSPDIQLEILETLMVIGDESIVPFLENTIPKATNKDIKLKAVACLNELDKLELNLVAINDFDITKMTKHVREIYL
;
A
#
# COMPACT_ATOMS: atom_id res chain seq x y z
N MET A 1 32.09 15.07 -46.29
CA MET A 1 31.51 15.65 -45.06
C MET A 1 30.40 16.65 -45.41
N ASP A 2 30.57 17.46 -46.45
CA ASP A 2 29.67 18.57 -46.79
C ASP A 2 28.24 18.15 -47.19
N LEU A 3 28.06 16.96 -47.75
CA LEU A 3 26.75 16.48 -48.18
C LEU A 3 25.85 16.10 -46.98
N ILE A 4 26.46 15.57 -45.92
CA ILE A 4 25.76 15.22 -44.68
C ILE A 4 25.42 16.50 -43.90
N THR A 5 26.35 17.46 -43.82
CA THR A 5 26.11 18.74 -43.14
C THR A 5 25.02 19.54 -43.86
N ASN A 6 25.03 19.58 -45.19
CA ASN A 6 23.97 20.22 -45.98
C ASN A 6 22.62 19.52 -45.77
N TYR A 7 22.57 18.18 -45.78
CA TYR A 7 21.32 17.46 -45.55
C TYR A 7 20.75 17.72 -44.15
N LEU A 8 21.62 17.74 -43.14
CA LEU A 8 21.24 18.02 -41.76
C LEU A 8 20.71 19.45 -41.60
N GLN A 9 21.40 20.42 -42.21
CA GLN A 9 21.06 21.84 -42.13
C GLN A 9 19.76 22.19 -42.88
N TYR A 10 19.56 21.66 -44.09
CA TYR A 10 18.44 22.09 -44.93
C TYR A 10 17.16 21.27 -44.74
N TYR A 11 17.25 20.03 -44.24
CA TYR A 11 16.07 19.15 -44.12
C TYR A 11 15.77 18.73 -42.68
N ILE A 12 16.77 18.23 -41.94
CA ILE A 12 16.53 17.67 -40.60
C ILE A 12 16.21 18.78 -39.59
N ILE A 13 17.01 19.84 -39.53
CA ILE A 13 16.81 20.94 -38.58
C ILE A 13 15.45 21.64 -38.81
N PRO A 14 15.06 22.03 -40.04
CA PRO A 14 13.76 22.64 -40.28
C PRO A 14 12.58 21.71 -39.98
N PHE A 15 12.70 20.41 -40.27
CA PHE A 15 11.67 19.43 -39.94
C PHE A 15 11.47 19.29 -38.43
N LEU A 16 12.55 19.22 -37.65
CA LEU A 16 12.47 19.17 -36.19
C LEU A 16 11.87 20.47 -35.62
N LEU A 17 12.27 21.63 -36.14
CA LEU A 17 11.69 22.92 -35.75
C LEU A 17 10.20 23.01 -36.07
N PHE A 18 9.79 22.55 -37.25
CA PHE A 18 8.37 22.53 -37.62
C PHE A 18 7.56 21.53 -36.78
N SER A 19 8.10 20.35 -36.51
CA SER A 19 7.45 19.34 -35.66
C SER A 19 7.27 19.82 -34.23
N THR A 20 8.30 20.45 -33.66
CA THR A 20 8.22 21.06 -32.32
C THR A 20 7.24 22.23 -32.27
N LEU A 21 7.21 23.07 -33.30
CA LEU A 21 6.21 24.15 -33.43
C LEU A 21 4.77 23.58 -33.53
N LEU A 22 4.55 22.55 -34.33
CA LEU A 22 3.24 21.90 -34.43
C LEU A 22 2.79 21.29 -33.09
N LEU A 23 3.71 20.62 -32.38
CA LEU A 23 3.41 20.00 -31.11
C LEU A 23 3.09 21.04 -30.03
N THR A 24 3.83 22.15 -29.99
CA THR A 24 3.53 23.28 -29.08
C THR A 24 2.19 23.93 -29.39
N ILE A 25 1.88 24.19 -30.67
CA ILE A 25 0.56 24.71 -31.08
C ILE A 25 -0.56 23.74 -30.67
N PHE A 26 -0.38 22.44 -30.90
CA PHE A 26 -1.36 21.42 -30.50
C PHE A 26 -1.62 21.41 -28.99
N LEU A 27 -0.56 21.48 -28.17
CA LEU A 27 -0.68 21.56 -26.71
C LEU A 27 -1.36 22.85 -26.25
N LEU A 28 -1.03 23.99 -26.87
CA LEU A 28 -1.67 25.28 -26.58
C LEU A 28 -3.16 25.26 -26.93
N LEU A 29 -3.55 24.74 -28.11
CA LEU A 29 -4.95 24.60 -28.49
C LEU A 29 -5.71 23.68 -27.52
N LYS A 30 -5.07 22.59 -27.06
CA LYS A 30 -5.66 21.72 -26.04
C LYS A 30 -5.85 22.45 -24.72
N ARG A 31 -4.87 23.26 -24.29
CA ARG A 31 -4.94 24.07 -23.06
C ARG A 31 -6.01 25.16 -23.15
N ILE A 32 -6.10 25.89 -24.25
CA ILE A 32 -7.11 26.92 -24.47
C ILE A 32 -8.51 26.31 -24.45
N ARG A 33 -8.71 25.19 -25.15
CA ARG A 33 -10.00 24.46 -25.11
C ARG A 33 -10.33 23.96 -23.70
N TYR A 34 -9.32 23.57 -22.92
CA TYR A 34 -9.52 23.16 -21.53
C TYR A 34 -9.96 24.34 -20.66
N GLU A 35 -9.24 25.46 -20.69
CA GLU A 35 -9.58 26.67 -19.93
C GLU A 35 -10.95 27.23 -20.32
N HIS A 36 -11.28 27.28 -21.61
CA HIS A 36 -12.58 27.76 -22.05
C HIS A 36 -13.74 26.88 -21.58
N ASN A 37 -13.54 25.56 -21.47
CA ASN A 37 -14.56 24.62 -20.98
C ASN A 37 -14.56 24.46 -19.46
N LYS A 38 -13.56 25.02 -18.76
CA LYS A 38 -13.42 24.96 -17.30
C LYS A 38 -14.64 25.48 -16.53
N PRO A 39 -15.19 26.69 -16.80
CA PRO A 39 -16.34 27.20 -16.04
C PRO A 39 -17.58 26.31 -16.22
N ARG A 40 -17.77 25.74 -17.42
CA ARG A 40 -18.85 24.79 -17.68
C ARG A 40 -18.66 23.48 -16.91
N ARG A 41 -17.44 22.97 -16.83
CA ARG A 41 -17.10 21.76 -16.06
C ARG A 41 -17.32 21.98 -14.57
N GLU A 42 -16.85 23.11 -14.03
CA GLU A 42 -17.06 23.49 -12.64
C GLU A 42 -18.55 23.64 -12.31
N ALA A 43 -19.34 24.28 -13.17
CA ALA A 43 -20.79 24.37 -12.98
C ALA A 43 -21.47 22.99 -12.92
N ILE A 44 -21.04 22.04 -13.75
CA ILE A 44 -21.57 20.66 -13.73
C ILE A 44 -21.10 19.92 -12.47
N SER A 45 -19.84 20.11 -12.06
CA SER A 45 -19.27 19.53 -10.83
C SER A 45 -20.05 20.01 -9.60
N ASN A 46 -20.27 21.32 -9.47
CA ASN A 46 -21.03 21.91 -8.36
C ASN A 46 -22.47 21.39 -8.31
N LYS A 47 -23.11 21.22 -9.47
CA LYS A 47 -24.44 20.59 -9.57
C LYS A 47 -24.41 19.12 -9.13
N ALA A 48 -23.39 18.37 -9.54
CA ALA A 48 -23.23 16.98 -9.14
C ALA A 48 -23.03 16.85 -7.63
N GLU A 49 -22.20 17.70 -7.02
CA GLU A 49 -21.95 17.72 -5.57
C GLU A 49 -23.20 18.13 -4.78
N THR A 50 -23.93 19.15 -5.26
CA THR A 50 -25.21 19.56 -4.65
C THR A 50 -26.22 18.41 -4.68
N PHE A 51 -26.35 17.76 -5.84
CA PHE A 51 -27.26 16.63 -6.00
C PHE A 51 -26.85 15.41 -5.15
N LEU A 52 -25.55 15.12 -5.07
CA LEU A 52 -25.00 14.08 -4.20
C LEU A 52 -25.29 14.35 -2.73
N THR A 53 -25.10 15.60 -2.29
CA THR A 53 -25.41 16.03 -0.91
C THR A 53 -26.90 15.85 -0.60
N GLU A 54 -27.77 16.27 -1.52
CA GLU A 54 -29.22 16.08 -1.36
C GLU A 54 -29.60 14.61 -1.28
N ILE A 55 -29.04 13.74 -2.14
CA ILE A 55 -29.31 12.29 -2.09
C ILE A 55 -28.96 11.71 -0.73
N ILE A 56 -27.82 12.13 -0.18
CA ILE A 56 -27.33 11.56 1.08
C ILE A 56 -28.19 11.98 2.26
N LEU A 57 -28.64 13.24 2.27
CA LEU A 57 -29.52 13.78 3.30
C LEU A 57 -30.99 13.34 3.16
N SER A 58 -31.39 12.83 2.00
CA SER A 58 -32.79 12.46 1.71
C SER A 58 -33.11 11.01 2.09
N ASP A 59 -34.33 10.79 2.59
CA ASP A 59 -34.84 9.45 2.89
C ASP A 59 -35.16 8.65 1.61
N ARG A 60 -34.81 7.36 1.61
CA ARG A 60 -34.73 6.47 0.41
C ARG A 60 -36.00 6.31 -0.44
N LYS A 61 -37.16 6.81 -0.01
CA LYS A 61 -38.47 6.58 -0.66
C LYS A 61 -39.14 7.86 -1.17
N ASP A 62 -38.39 8.94 -1.37
CA ASP A 62 -38.99 10.18 -1.84
C ASP A 62 -39.22 10.18 -3.37
N LYS A 63 -40.49 10.23 -3.80
CA LYS A 63 -40.90 10.43 -5.22
C LYS A 63 -40.25 11.67 -5.83
N LYS A 64 -39.88 12.66 -5.00
CA LYS A 64 -39.14 13.86 -5.42
C LYS A 64 -37.75 13.52 -5.98
N LEU A 65 -37.09 12.48 -5.47
CA LEU A 65 -35.73 12.13 -5.87
C LEU A 65 -35.66 11.61 -7.31
N SER A 66 -36.62 10.78 -7.74
CA SER A 66 -36.70 10.31 -9.13
C SER A 66 -36.92 11.45 -10.12
N THR A 67 -37.74 12.45 -9.76
CA THR A 67 -37.99 13.62 -10.59
C THR A 67 -36.75 14.48 -10.71
N LYS A 68 -36.07 14.78 -9.58
CA LYS A 68 -34.82 15.55 -9.60
C LYS A 68 -33.71 14.84 -10.37
N LEU A 69 -33.59 13.52 -10.25
CA LEU A 69 -32.64 12.73 -11.04
C LEU A 69 -32.91 12.85 -12.55
N SER A 70 -34.18 12.84 -12.97
CA SER A 70 -34.53 13.04 -14.37
C SER A 70 -34.19 14.44 -14.87
N LEU A 71 -34.35 15.47 -14.03
CA LEU A 71 -33.95 16.84 -14.36
C LEU A 71 -32.43 16.93 -14.50
N PHE A 72 -31.70 16.40 -13.51
CA PHE A 72 -30.25 16.34 -13.53
C PHE A 72 -29.73 15.70 -14.83
N LYS A 73 -30.24 14.52 -15.21
CA LYS A 73 -29.87 13.83 -16.46
C LYS A 73 -30.08 14.66 -17.73
N LYS A 74 -31.07 15.57 -17.76
CA LYS A 74 -31.34 16.45 -18.90
C LYS A 74 -30.38 17.65 -18.95
N GLU A 75 -29.98 18.16 -17.79
CA GLU A 75 -29.12 19.34 -17.69
C GLU A 75 -27.65 19.06 -17.99
N ILE A 76 -27.20 17.82 -17.80
CA ILE A 76 -25.79 17.45 -17.95
C ILE A 76 -25.55 16.56 -19.18
N PRO A 77 -24.46 16.76 -19.94
CA PRO A 77 -24.18 16.03 -21.16
C PRO A 77 -23.62 14.62 -20.88
N LEU A 78 -24.39 13.76 -20.20
CA LEU A 78 -23.99 12.40 -19.81
C LEU A 78 -23.60 11.51 -20.98
N HIS A 79 -23.99 11.83 -22.21
CA HIS A 79 -23.57 11.09 -23.39
C HIS A 79 -22.07 11.27 -23.69
N LYS A 80 -21.43 12.35 -23.20
CA LYS A 80 -20.00 12.61 -23.39
C LYS A 80 -19.16 11.89 -22.34
N THR A 81 -18.09 11.22 -22.80
CA THR A 81 -17.16 10.47 -21.94
C THR A 81 -16.54 11.32 -20.83
N TRP A 82 -16.06 12.53 -21.17
CA TRP A 82 -15.47 13.44 -20.19
C TRP A 82 -16.42 13.80 -19.04
N CYS A 83 -17.73 13.86 -19.32
CA CYS A 83 -18.74 14.21 -18.31
C CYS A 83 -19.00 13.03 -17.37
N LYS A 84 -19.00 11.80 -17.90
CA LYS A 84 -19.08 10.57 -17.09
C LYS A 84 -17.87 10.45 -16.17
N GLU A 85 -16.67 10.61 -16.72
CA GLU A 85 -15.41 10.55 -15.95
C GLU A 85 -15.39 11.60 -14.86
N MET A 86 -15.77 12.84 -15.17
CA MET A 86 -15.83 13.93 -14.20
C MET A 86 -16.78 13.58 -13.05
N ILE A 87 -18.03 13.18 -13.35
CA ILE A 87 -19.00 12.85 -12.31
C ILE A 87 -18.54 11.66 -11.47
N ILE A 88 -17.96 10.62 -12.07
CA ILE A 88 -17.41 9.49 -11.31
C ILE A 88 -16.31 9.97 -10.37
N ASN A 89 -15.41 10.82 -10.83
CA ASN A 89 -14.34 11.38 -10.01
C ASN A 89 -14.89 12.25 -8.87
N ASP A 90 -15.93 13.05 -9.14
CA ASP A 90 -16.61 13.84 -8.12
C ASP A 90 -17.26 12.93 -7.06
N MET A 91 -17.90 11.84 -7.49
CA MET A 91 -18.47 10.82 -6.60
C MET A 91 -17.40 10.14 -5.73
N ILE A 92 -16.23 9.83 -6.31
CA ILE A 92 -15.10 9.24 -5.57
C ILE A 92 -14.57 10.23 -4.54
N ARG A 93 -14.32 11.50 -4.92
CA ARG A 93 -13.88 12.54 -3.99
C ARG A 93 -14.89 12.76 -2.86
N PHE A 94 -16.16 12.82 -3.21
CA PHE A 94 -17.25 12.98 -2.25
C PHE A 94 -17.37 11.79 -1.31
N LYS A 95 -17.15 10.56 -1.80
CA LYS A 95 -17.13 9.39 -0.95
C LYS A 95 -16.00 9.44 0.08
N HIS A 96 -14.80 9.87 -0.30
CA HIS A 96 -13.67 9.97 0.61
C HIS A 96 -13.89 10.98 1.75
N SER A 97 -14.73 12.01 1.54
CA SER A 97 -15.07 12.97 2.58
C SER A 97 -16.18 12.49 3.53
N LEU A 98 -16.83 11.35 3.25
CA LEU A 98 -17.96 10.83 4.00
C LEU A 98 -17.61 9.55 4.77
N LYS A 99 -18.15 9.39 5.98
CA LYS A 99 -18.03 8.16 6.78
C LYS A 99 -19.40 7.49 6.96
N GLY A 100 -19.45 6.16 6.88
CA GLY A 100 -20.63 5.36 7.25
C GLY A 100 -21.71 5.21 6.16
N LYS A 101 -22.99 5.15 6.58
CA LYS A 101 -24.16 4.78 5.74
C LYS A 101 -24.38 5.66 4.50
N ALA A 102 -23.86 6.88 4.52
CA ALA A 102 -23.86 7.81 3.39
C ALA A 102 -23.19 7.23 2.13
N SER A 103 -22.20 6.35 2.30
CA SER A 103 -21.49 5.71 1.18
C SER A 103 -22.36 4.75 0.37
N GLU A 104 -23.41 4.15 0.95
CA GLU A 104 -24.27 3.21 0.22
C GLU A 104 -25.17 3.93 -0.79
N GLN A 105 -25.58 5.17 -0.48
CA GLN A 105 -26.42 5.98 -1.35
C GLN A 105 -25.68 6.41 -2.63
N ILE A 106 -24.35 6.57 -2.58
CA ILE A 106 -23.52 6.87 -3.75
C ILE A 106 -23.66 5.80 -4.83
N ASN A 107 -23.71 4.52 -4.43
CA ASN A 107 -23.91 3.41 -5.37
C ASN A 107 -25.29 3.46 -6.05
N VAL A 108 -26.33 3.92 -5.37
CA VAL A 108 -27.66 4.11 -5.99
C VAL A 108 -27.58 5.14 -7.10
N PHE A 109 -26.95 6.29 -6.84
CA PHE A 109 -26.79 7.34 -7.86
C PHE A 109 -25.91 6.87 -9.03
N TYR A 110 -24.85 6.14 -8.73
CA TYR A 110 -23.92 5.59 -9.72
C TYR A 110 -24.63 4.68 -10.71
N GLN A 111 -25.50 3.80 -10.20
CA GLN A 111 -26.35 2.92 -11.02
C GLN A 111 -27.44 3.71 -11.74
N ALA A 112 -28.08 4.67 -11.07
CA ALA A 112 -29.19 5.42 -11.65
C ALA A 112 -28.76 6.27 -12.85
N LEU A 113 -27.50 6.73 -12.87
CA LEU A 113 -26.88 7.41 -14.01
C LEU A 113 -26.29 6.45 -15.07
N ASN A 114 -26.36 5.14 -14.87
CA ASN A 114 -25.70 4.11 -15.70
C ASN A 114 -24.17 4.29 -15.79
N LEU A 115 -23.54 4.86 -14.77
CA LEU A 115 -22.09 5.06 -14.71
C LEU A 115 -21.35 3.76 -14.36
N ASP A 116 -22.03 2.85 -13.67
CA ASP A 116 -21.63 1.46 -13.46
C ASP A 116 -21.43 0.72 -14.79
N LYS A 117 -22.37 0.89 -15.73
CA LYS A 117 -22.28 0.31 -17.09
C LYS A 117 -21.12 0.90 -17.89
N TYR A 118 -20.85 2.20 -17.73
CA TYR A 118 -19.70 2.84 -18.35
C TYR A 118 -18.38 2.24 -17.82
N SER A 119 -18.24 2.07 -16.51
CA SER A 119 -17.05 1.49 -15.90
C SER A 119 -16.90 0.00 -16.24
N ALA A 120 -18.00 -0.75 -16.31
CA ALA A 120 -18.01 -2.13 -16.82
C ALA A 120 -17.56 -2.24 -18.29
N ARG A 121 -17.78 -1.19 -19.10
CA ARG A 121 -17.26 -1.13 -20.47
C ARG A 121 -15.75 -0.85 -20.48
N LEU A 122 -15.25 0.01 -19.59
CA LEU A 122 -13.81 0.24 -19.43
C LEU A 122 -13.05 -1.05 -19.07
N ILE A 123 -13.60 -1.87 -18.16
CA ILE A 123 -13.04 -3.19 -17.79
C ILE A 123 -12.91 -4.14 -19.01
N ARG A 124 -13.81 -4.03 -19.97
CA ARG A 124 -13.81 -4.88 -21.18
C ARG A 124 -12.93 -4.32 -22.30
N ASP A 125 -12.44 -3.10 -22.19
CA ASP A 125 -11.55 -2.49 -23.18
C ASP A 125 -10.26 -3.29 -23.31
N PHE A 126 -9.67 -3.34 -24.51
CA PHE A 126 -8.44 -4.08 -24.75
C PHE A 126 -7.21 -3.40 -24.13
N ARG A 127 -7.26 -2.08 -23.94
CA ARG A 127 -6.15 -1.29 -23.39
C ARG A 127 -6.11 -1.43 -21.88
N SER A 128 -4.96 -1.83 -21.36
CA SER A 128 -4.74 -2.04 -19.93
C SER A 128 -5.11 -0.84 -19.07
N PHE A 129 -4.86 0.38 -19.56
CA PHE A 129 -5.19 1.62 -18.86
C PHE A 129 -6.68 1.70 -18.50
N TYR A 130 -7.57 1.56 -19.49
CA TYR A 130 -9.01 1.64 -19.26
C TYR A 130 -9.52 0.48 -18.40
N LYS A 131 -8.93 -0.72 -18.53
CA LYS A 131 -9.27 -1.82 -17.60
C LYS A 131 -9.01 -1.44 -16.15
N CYS A 132 -7.81 -0.92 -15.88
CA CYS A 132 -7.40 -0.51 -14.54
C CYS A 132 -8.25 0.65 -14.00
N GLU A 133 -8.59 1.61 -14.86
CA GLU A 133 -9.50 2.70 -14.51
C GLU A 133 -10.88 2.17 -14.12
N GLY A 134 -11.43 1.21 -14.87
CA GLY A 134 -12.69 0.55 -14.51
C GLY A 134 -12.63 -0.21 -13.19
N PHE A 135 -11.51 -0.90 -12.89
CA PHE A 135 -11.29 -1.53 -11.59
C PHE A 135 -11.27 -0.50 -10.47
N TYR A 136 -10.54 0.60 -10.67
CA TYR A 136 -10.42 1.69 -9.72
C TYR A 136 -11.78 2.33 -9.42
N HIS A 137 -12.61 2.58 -10.44
CA HIS A 137 -13.97 3.11 -10.23
C HIS A 137 -14.79 2.23 -9.29
N PHE A 138 -14.81 0.91 -9.54
CA PHE A 138 -15.55 -0.01 -8.69
C PHE A 138 -14.97 -0.08 -7.27
N GLN A 139 -13.64 -0.14 -7.14
CA GLN A 139 -12.97 -0.17 -5.85
C GLN A 139 -13.24 1.10 -5.03
N ALA A 140 -12.95 2.26 -5.60
CA ALA A 140 -13.09 3.55 -4.93
C ALA A 140 -14.53 3.81 -4.50
N LEU A 141 -15.52 3.43 -5.32
CA LEU A 141 -16.93 3.55 -4.98
C LEU A 141 -17.47 2.40 -4.11
N ASP A 142 -16.67 1.40 -3.76
CA ASP A 142 -17.10 0.18 -3.03
C ASP A 142 -18.33 -0.47 -3.68
N TYR A 143 -18.31 -0.55 -5.01
CA TYR A 143 -19.37 -1.14 -5.81
C TYR A 143 -19.23 -2.67 -5.83
N LYS A 144 -19.64 -3.33 -4.73
CA LYS A 144 -19.46 -4.78 -4.51
C LYS A 144 -19.97 -5.67 -5.66
N LYS A 145 -21.07 -5.28 -6.33
CA LYS A 145 -21.62 -5.99 -7.50
C LYS A 145 -20.62 -6.10 -8.67
N GLY A 146 -19.66 -5.17 -8.74
CA GLY A 146 -18.61 -5.15 -9.76
C GLY A 146 -17.55 -6.23 -9.60
N SER A 147 -17.43 -6.87 -8.42
CA SER A 147 -16.43 -7.91 -8.15
C SER A 147 -16.48 -9.06 -9.16
N ALA A 148 -17.68 -9.50 -9.55
CA ALA A 148 -17.88 -10.56 -10.54
C ALA A 148 -17.24 -10.24 -11.90
N LEU A 149 -17.22 -8.97 -12.31
CA LEU A 149 -16.60 -8.53 -13.56
C LEU A 149 -15.06 -8.44 -13.47
N ILE A 150 -14.53 -8.29 -12.26
CA ILE A 150 -13.09 -8.19 -12.00
C ILE A 150 -12.48 -9.60 -11.87
N LYS A 151 -13.23 -10.57 -11.36
CA LYS A 151 -12.78 -11.95 -11.09
C LYS A 151 -11.98 -12.61 -12.24
N PRO A 152 -12.36 -12.47 -13.53
CA PRO A 152 -11.61 -13.08 -14.63
C PRO A 152 -10.18 -12.54 -14.78
N TYR A 153 -9.88 -11.36 -14.23
CA TYR A 153 -8.59 -10.67 -14.38
C TYR A 153 -7.58 -10.97 -13.26
N LEU A 154 -7.97 -11.74 -12.24
CA LEU A 154 -7.11 -12.07 -11.09
C LEU A 154 -5.87 -12.88 -11.45
N LYS A 155 -5.92 -13.62 -12.56
CA LYS A 155 -4.79 -14.40 -13.13
C LYS A 155 -4.35 -13.89 -14.50
N HIS A 156 -4.65 -12.62 -14.83
CA HIS A 156 -4.31 -12.05 -16.13
C HIS A 156 -2.79 -12.03 -16.37
N PRO A 157 -2.28 -12.28 -17.59
CA PRO A 157 -0.82 -12.34 -17.84
C PRO A 157 -0.11 -11.01 -17.60
N ASN A 158 -0.74 -9.90 -17.99
CA ASN A 158 -0.23 -8.55 -17.71
C ASN A 158 -0.24 -8.26 -16.20
N ILE A 159 0.94 -8.01 -15.64
CA ILE A 159 1.14 -7.78 -14.20
C ILE A 159 0.39 -6.55 -13.66
N VAL A 160 0.25 -5.47 -14.45
CA VAL A 160 -0.46 -4.26 -14.03
C VAL A 160 -1.96 -4.53 -13.91
N ILE A 161 -2.54 -5.20 -14.91
CA ILE A 161 -3.96 -5.61 -14.88
C ILE A 161 -4.19 -6.56 -13.70
N ARG A 162 -3.36 -7.60 -13.58
CA ARG A 162 -3.46 -8.60 -12.51
C ARG A 162 -3.39 -7.96 -11.12
N SER A 163 -2.40 -7.09 -10.91
CA SER A 163 -2.21 -6.37 -9.65
C SER A 163 -3.42 -5.52 -9.28
N ASN A 164 -3.89 -4.65 -10.19
CA ASN A 164 -5.06 -3.80 -9.92
C ASN A 164 -6.35 -4.60 -9.74
N ALA A 165 -6.53 -5.68 -10.51
CA ALA A 165 -7.68 -6.57 -10.35
C ALA A 165 -7.70 -7.24 -8.98
N ASN A 166 -6.55 -7.77 -8.51
CA ASN A 166 -6.45 -8.36 -7.17
C ASN A 166 -6.77 -7.33 -6.09
N MET A 167 -6.20 -6.11 -6.16
CA MET A 167 -6.48 -5.07 -5.16
C MET A 167 -7.96 -4.69 -5.10
N ALA A 168 -8.56 -4.44 -6.27
CA ALA A 168 -9.98 -4.11 -6.36
C ALA A 168 -10.86 -5.26 -5.87
N TYR A 169 -10.52 -6.51 -6.20
CA TYR A 169 -11.31 -7.67 -5.79
C TYR A 169 -11.19 -7.98 -4.30
N ILE A 170 -9.99 -7.89 -3.69
CA ILE A 170 -9.81 -8.00 -2.22
C ILE A 170 -10.67 -6.95 -1.53
N SER A 171 -10.64 -5.71 -2.03
CA SER A 171 -11.46 -4.63 -1.47
C SER A 171 -12.96 -4.96 -1.57
N LEU A 172 -13.45 -5.45 -2.70
CA LEU A 172 -14.88 -5.56 -2.99
C LEU A 172 -15.54 -6.88 -2.56
N SER A 173 -14.77 -7.88 -2.16
CA SER A 173 -15.29 -9.22 -1.86
C SER A 173 -15.07 -9.59 -0.38
N GLU A 174 -16.04 -10.29 0.19
CA GLU A 174 -16.07 -10.52 1.64
C GLU A 174 -15.14 -11.65 2.11
N ASN A 175 -14.55 -12.45 1.20
CA ASN A 175 -13.74 -13.64 1.56
C ASN A 175 -12.55 -13.92 0.62
N HIS A 176 -12.05 -12.97 -0.18
CA HIS A 176 -11.00 -13.30 -1.15
C HIS A 176 -9.60 -13.41 -0.57
N MET A 177 -9.37 -12.87 0.63
CA MET A 177 -8.05 -12.92 1.25
C MET A 177 -7.52 -14.34 1.36
N GLU A 178 -8.36 -15.31 1.73
CA GLU A 178 -7.97 -16.72 1.89
C GLU A 178 -7.31 -17.31 0.62
N SER A 179 -7.69 -16.82 -0.56
CA SER A 179 -7.15 -17.29 -1.83
C SER A 179 -5.78 -16.69 -2.19
N LEU A 180 -5.31 -15.66 -1.48
CA LEU A 180 -3.98 -15.08 -1.68
C LEU A 180 -2.86 -16.07 -1.39
N LYS A 181 -3.10 -17.07 -0.52
CA LYS A 181 -2.17 -18.19 -0.31
C LYS A 181 -1.79 -18.89 -1.63
N GLN A 182 -2.76 -19.06 -2.53
CA GLN A 182 -2.58 -19.79 -3.79
C GLN A 182 -1.93 -18.94 -4.89
N GLN A 183 -1.55 -17.69 -4.58
CA GLN A 183 -0.95 -16.80 -5.55
C GLN A 183 0.52 -17.20 -5.80
N SER A 184 0.80 -17.70 -7.00
CA SER A 184 2.16 -18.06 -7.41
C SER A 184 3.05 -16.84 -7.69
N SER A 185 2.47 -15.68 -8.03
CA SER A 185 3.25 -14.47 -8.33
C SER A 185 3.62 -13.71 -7.06
N THR A 186 4.85 -13.19 -7.03
CA THR A 186 5.35 -12.28 -5.99
C THR A 186 4.41 -11.08 -5.79
N ILE A 187 4.04 -10.82 -4.54
CA ILE A 187 3.33 -9.62 -4.10
C ILE A 187 4.37 -8.52 -3.95
N SER A 188 4.21 -7.43 -4.70
CA SER A 188 5.10 -6.26 -4.57
C SER A 188 4.92 -5.57 -3.23
N HIS A 189 5.95 -4.86 -2.76
CA HIS A 189 5.87 -4.08 -1.53
C HIS A 189 4.71 -3.07 -1.51
N LEU A 190 4.51 -2.35 -2.62
CA LEU A 190 3.37 -1.43 -2.78
C LEU A 190 2.02 -2.15 -2.63
N ASN A 191 1.90 -3.37 -3.16
CA ASN A 191 0.66 -4.13 -3.01
C ASN A 191 0.46 -4.63 -1.59
N MET A 192 1.53 -5.03 -0.88
CA MET A 192 1.43 -5.35 0.55
C MET A 192 0.88 -4.17 1.35
N ILE A 193 1.41 -2.95 1.14
CA ILE A 193 0.91 -1.73 1.78
C ILE A 193 -0.59 -1.55 1.50
N LYS A 194 -0.99 -1.62 0.22
CA LYS A 194 -2.40 -1.49 -0.18
C LYS A 194 -3.31 -2.53 0.47
N ILE A 195 -2.85 -3.78 0.61
CA ILE A 195 -3.62 -4.83 1.28
C ILE A 195 -3.80 -4.48 2.77
N MET A 196 -2.73 -4.04 3.45
CA MET A 196 -2.81 -3.63 4.85
C MET A 196 -3.72 -2.41 5.04
N ASP A 197 -3.70 -1.44 4.13
CA ASP A 197 -4.61 -0.29 4.14
C ASP A 197 -6.07 -0.73 4.00
N ILE A 198 -6.36 -1.65 3.07
CA ILE A 198 -7.71 -2.22 2.88
C ILE A 198 -8.17 -2.95 4.14
N LEU A 199 -7.30 -3.75 4.75
CA LEU A 199 -7.59 -4.45 6.01
C LEU A 199 -7.99 -3.47 7.12
N HIS A 200 -7.21 -2.41 7.28
CA HIS A 200 -7.43 -1.37 8.28
C HIS A 200 -8.71 -0.58 8.03
N GLU A 201 -8.92 -0.10 6.80
CA GLU A 201 -10.08 0.71 6.43
C GLU A 201 -11.39 -0.08 6.57
N LYS A 202 -11.40 -1.32 6.09
CA LYS A 202 -12.62 -2.14 6.03
C LYS A 202 -12.86 -3.01 7.26
N LYS A 203 -11.90 -3.06 8.20
CA LYS A 203 -11.96 -3.90 9.40
C LYS A 203 -12.32 -5.35 9.06
N ILE A 204 -11.67 -5.88 8.02
CA ILE A 204 -11.87 -7.27 7.58
C ILE A 204 -11.44 -8.19 8.73
N ALA A 205 -12.05 -9.36 8.87
CA ALA A 205 -11.56 -10.34 9.84
C ALA A 205 -10.23 -10.96 9.35
N ILE A 206 -9.42 -11.44 10.29
CA ILE A 206 -8.23 -12.21 9.95
C ILE A 206 -8.61 -13.41 9.05
N PRO A 207 -7.85 -13.71 7.97
CA PRO A 207 -8.11 -14.88 7.14
C PRO A 207 -8.08 -16.17 7.96
N LYS A 208 -9.04 -17.08 7.76
CA LYS A 208 -9.13 -18.32 8.55
C LYS A 208 -7.93 -19.25 8.35
N ASN A 209 -7.30 -19.18 7.18
CA ASN A 209 -6.14 -19.98 6.80
C ASN A 209 -4.81 -19.24 7.01
N ILE A 210 -4.76 -18.22 7.87
CA ILE A 210 -3.56 -17.39 8.06
C ILE A 210 -2.33 -18.20 8.50
N ASP A 211 -2.53 -19.26 9.29
CA ASP A 211 -1.47 -20.17 9.71
C ASP A 211 -0.72 -20.76 8.52
N GLU A 212 -1.46 -21.09 7.46
CA GLU A 212 -0.92 -21.70 6.25
C GLU A 212 -0.13 -20.73 5.37
N TRP A 213 -0.24 -19.41 5.59
CA TRP A 213 0.43 -18.41 4.74
C TRP A 213 1.92 -18.33 5.04
N ILE A 214 2.31 -18.59 6.29
CA ILE A 214 3.71 -18.57 6.68
C ILE A 214 4.46 -19.85 6.29
N GLU A 215 3.73 -20.89 5.87
CA GLU A 215 4.27 -22.18 5.42
C GLU A 215 4.45 -22.23 3.89
N THR A 216 4.12 -21.16 3.18
CA THR A 216 4.24 -21.13 1.72
C THR A 216 5.69 -20.91 1.27
N GLU A 217 6.05 -21.48 0.13
CA GLU A 217 7.34 -21.21 -0.55
C GLU A 217 7.41 -19.77 -1.12
N ASN A 218 6.26 -19.08 -1.23
CA ASN A 218 6.23 -17.72 -1.72
C ASN A 218 6.53 -16.73 -0.58
N ASN A 219 7.79 -16.35 -0.43
CA ASN A 219 8.24 -15.42 0.60
C ASN A 219 7.43 -14.11 0.68
N SER A 220 6.85 -13.63 -0.42
CA SER A 220 6.01 -12.42 -0.39
C SER A 220 4.64 -12.65 0.23
N VAL A 221 4.08 -13.86 0.10
CA VAL A 221 2.86 -14.28 0.81
C VAL A 221 3.17 -14.48 2.29
N THR A 222 4.29 -15.13 2.61
CA THR A 222 4.79 -15.29 3.99
C THR A 222 4.98 -13.94 4.68
N LYS A 223 5.65 -12.97 4.03
CA LYS A 223 5.82 -11.59 4.54
C LYS A 223 4.48 -10.89 4.80
N LEU A 224 3.53 -11.01 3.88
CA LEU A 224 2.19 -10.45 4.07
C LEU A 224 1.47 -11.14 5.24
N GLY A 225 1.60 -12.47 5.36
CA GLY A 225 1.06 -13.26 6.47
C GLY A 225 1.57 -12.77 7.83
N LEU A 226 2.89 -12.57 7.95
CA LEU A 226 3.51 -12.01 9.16
C LEU A 226 2.94 -10.63 9.53
N LYS A 227 2.83 -9.71 8.56
CA LYS A 227 2.25 -8.37 8.79
C LYS A 227 0.79 -8.44 9.26
N ILE A 228 0.01 -9.35 8.69
CA ILE A 228 -1.38 -9.59 9.11
C ILE A 228 -1.42 -10.17 10.53
N MET A 229 -0.59 -11.16 10.84
CA MET A 229 -0.51 -11.74 12.18
C MET A 229 -0.15 -10.68 13.23
N VAL A 230 0.83 -9.81 12.94
CA VAL A 230 1.18 -8.66 13.80
C VAL A 230 -0.01 -7.73 13.99
N TYR A 231 -0.69 -7.33 12.91
CA TYR A 231 -1.82 -6.42 12.96
C TYR A 231 -2.98 -6.93 13.85
N TYR A 232 -3.25 -8.24 13.83
CA TYR A 232 -4.28 -8.86 14.68
C TYR A 232 -3.75 -9.39 16.02
N ASN A 233 -2.47 -9.14 16.37
CA ASN A 233 -1.80 -9.71 17.54
C ASN A 233 -1.96 -11.24 17.64
N TYR A 234 -1.82 -11.93 16.51
CA TYR A 234 -2.04 -13.36 16.38
C TYR A 234 -0.78 -14.16 16.78
N ARG A 235 -0.76 -14.69 17.99
CA ARG A 235 0.41 -15.37 18.58
C ARG A 235 0.39 -16.90 18.51
N LYS A 236 -0.70 -17.51 18.02
CA LYS A 236 -0.87 -18.98 18.05
C LYS A 236 0.21 -19.74 17.27
N GLN A 237 0.81 -19.10 16.27
CA GLN A 237 1.82 -19.68 15.39
C GLN A 237 3.24 -19.21 15.73
N ALA A 238 3.52 -18.89 17.00
CA ALA A 238 4.83 -18.38 17.44
C ALA A 238 6.02 -19.26 16.97
N LYS A 239 5.92 -20.59 17.12
CA LYS A 239 6.96 -21.53 16.65
C LYS A 239 7.21 -21.43 15.14
N GLY A 240 6.14 -21.29 14.36
CA GLY A 240 6.24 -21.13 12.91
C GLY A 240 6.92 -19.82 12.54
N ILE A 241 6.57 -18.72 13.21
CA ILE A 241 7.21 -17.41 13.02
C ILE A 241 8.71 -17.48 13.35
N ILE A 242 9.07 -18.10 14.47
CA ILE A 242 10.47 -18.25 14.90
C ILE A 242 11.26 -19.08 13.88
N SER A 243 10.68 -20.13 13.31
CA SER A 243 11.37 -20.95 12.30
C SER A 243 11.80 -20.15 11.06
N LEU A 244 11.11 -19.05 10.72
CA LEU A 244 11.39 -18.24 9.54
C LEU A 244 12.68 -17.40 9.66
N ILE A 245 13.25 -17.23 10.86
CA ILE A 245 14.52 -16.53 11.02
C ILE A 245 15.69 -17.28 10.36
N TYR A 246 15.52 -18.56 10.05
CA TYR A 246 16.51 -19.39 9.36
C TYR A 246 16.32 -19.41 7.84
N ASN A 247 15.38 -18.63 7.29
CA ASN A 247 15.18 -18.55 5.85
C ASN A 247 16.38 -17.89 5.13
N ASP A 248 16.68 -18.33 3.92
CA ASP A 248 17.77 -17.78 3.10
C ASP A 248 17.50 -16.34 2.62
N ASP A 249 16.23 -15.95 2.47
CA ASP A 249 15.85 -14.58 2.12
C ASP A 249 15.96 -13.65 3.33
N ASP A 250 17.02 -12.85 3.38
CA ASP A 250 17.27 -11.85 4.42
C ASP A 250 16.10 -10.88 4.62
N THR A 251 15.33 -10.58 3.58
CA THR A 251 14.16 -9.70 3.72
C THR A 251 12.99 -10.38 4.42
N LEU A 252 12.83 -11.70 4.26
CA LEU A 252 11.85 -12.49 5.03
C LEU A 252 12.34 -12.71 6.46
N LYS A 253 13.63 -13.01 6.64
CA LYS A 253 14.28 -13.13 7.95
C LYS A 253 14.08 -11.87 8.79
N LYS A 254 14.33 -10.69 8.20
CA LYS A 254 14.10 -9.40 8.85
C LYS A 254 12.65 -9.23 9.27
N GLU A 255 11.70 -9.54 8.39
CA GLU A 255 10.27 -9.44 8.69
C GLU A 255 9.84 -10.39 9.81
N ALA A 256 10.40 -11.61 9.87
CA ALA A 256 10.13 -12.55 10.94
C ALA A 256 10.64 -12.03 12.30
N ILE A 257 11.84 -11.44 12.33
CA ILE A 257 12.42 -10.83 13.53
C ILE A 257 11.57 -9.65 14.01
N ILE A 258 11.12 -8.79 13.08
CA ILE A 258 10.16 -7.71 13.40
C ILE A 258 8.88 -8.30 13.99
N ALA A 259 8.31 -9.34 13.38
CA ALA A 259 7.09 -9.96 13.88
C ALA A 259 7.27 -10.56 15.29
N ILE A 260 8.43 -11.17 15.58
CA ILE A 260 8.80 -11.65 16.92
C ILE A 260 8.76 -10.51 17.94
N ARG A 261 9.34 -9.34 17.60
CA ARG A 261 9.33 -8.14 18.45
C ARG A 261 7.90 -7.66 18.71
N GLU A 262 7.15 -7.39 17.66
CA GLU A 262 5.82 -6.77 17.76
C GLU A 262 4.79 -7.70 18.46
N LEU A 263 4.97 -9.01 18.33
CA LEU A 263 4.14 -10.01 19.01
C LEU A 263 4.67 -10.40 20.40
N PHE A 264 5.78 -9.82 20.87
CA PHE A 264 6.41 -10.12 22.15
C PHE A 264 6.65 -11.63 22.37
N LEU A 265 7.24 -12.31 21.38
CA LEU A 265 7.52 -13.75 21.47
C LEU A 265 8.84 -14.00 22.22
N THR A 266 8.77 -14.00 23.55
CA THR A 266 9.96 -14.13 24.42
C THR A 266 10.65 -15.48 24.32
N GLU A 267 9.96 -16.51 23.83
CA GLU A 267 10.53 -17.83 23.56
C GLU A 267 11.60 -17.81 22.44
N ALA A 268 11.67 -16.76 21.62
CA ALA A 268 12.62 -16.65 20.51
C ALA A 268 14.05 -16.20 20.91
N LYS A 269 14.26 -15.80 22.17
CA LYS A 269 15.51 -15.17 22.63
C LYS A 269 16.73 -16.03 22.32
N THR A 270 16.65 -17.33 22.62
CA THR A 270 17.78 -18.27 22.48
C THR A 270 18.17 -18.43 21.01
N GLU A 271 17.19 -18.57 20.13
CA GLU A 271 17.36 -18.75 18.70
C GLU A 271 17.95 -17.48 18.05
N LEU A 272 17.50 -16.30 18.46
CA LEU A 272 18.06 -15.02 18.01
C LEU A 272 19.53 -14.85 18.40
N ILE A 273 19.89 -15.20 19.64
CA ILE A 273 21.29 -15.16 20.12
C ILE A 273 22.17 -16.12 19.31
N GLN A 274 21.70 -17.34 19.05
CA GLN A 274 22.44 -18.33 18.25
C GLN A 274 22.62 -17.91 16.79
N LEU A 275 21.66 -17.15 16.25
CA LEU A 275 21.69 -16.66 14.87
C LEU A 275 22.63 -15.46 14.69
N PHE A 276 22.80 -14.64 15.72
CA PHE A 276 23.43 -13.31 15.66
C PHE A 276 24.76 -13.27 14.90
N ASN A 277 25.71 -14.17 15.18
CA ASN A 277 27.03 -14.17 14.53
C ASN A 277 27.06 -14.77 13.11
N LYS A 278 25.92 -15.26 12.60
CA LYS A 278 25.81 -15.96 11.31
C LYS A 278 25.12 -15.14 10.22
N VAL A 279 24.68 -13.93 10.54
CA VAL A 279 23.84 -13.09 9.68
C VAL A 279 24.50 -11.77 9.34
N SER A 280 23.95 -11.07 8.35
CA SER A 280 24.44 -9.77 7.91
C SER A 280 24.28 -8.69 9.00
N PRO A 281 25.09 -7.61 8.97
CA PRO A 281 25.00 -6.51 9.93
C PRO A 281 23.59 -5.92 10.08
N ASP A 282 22.85 -5.80 8.98
CA ASP A 282 21.49 -5.28 8.98
C ASP A 282 20.53 -6.16 9.81
N ILE A 283 20.70 -7.49 9.75
CA ILE A 283 19.93 -8.44 10.55
C ILE A 283 20.40 -8.44 12.00
N GLN A 284 21.72 -8.29 12.25
CA GLN A 284 22.26 -8.17 13.61
C GLN A 284 21.64 -6.98 14.36
N LEU A 285 21.49 -5.83 13.68
CA LEU A 285 20.83 -4.65 14.25
C LEU A 285 19.38 -4.93 14.61
N GLU A 286 18.64 -5.61 13.73
CA GLU A 286 17.23 -5.98 13.97
C GLU A 286 17.09 -6.99 15.11
N ILE A 287 18.03 -7.94 15.24
CA ILE A 287 18.09 -8.88 16.38
C ILE A 287 18.28 -8.11 17.68
N LEU A 288 19.24 -7.19 17.75
CA LEU A 288 19.50 -6.40 18.96
C LEU A 288 18.30 -5.53 19.35
N GLU A 289 17.62 -4.94 18.36
CA GLU A 289 16.38 -4.18 18.59
C GLU A 289 15.26 -5.06 19.12
N THR A 290 15.16 -6.29 18.62
CA THR A 290 14.17 -7.26 19.09
C THR A 290 14.47 -7.71 20.52
N LEU A 291 15.71 -8.09 20.80
CA LEU A 291 16.18 -8.50 22.13
C LEU A 291 16.06 -7.37 23.16
N MET A 292 16.15 -6.10 22.76
CA MET A 292 15.90 -4.97 23.66
C MET A 292 14.45 -4.94 24.16
N VAL A 293 13.49 -5.42 23.35
CA VAL A 293 12.05 -5.40 23.67
C VAL A 293 11.59 -6.69 24.35
N ILE A 294 12.06 -7.85 23.89
CA ILE A 294 11.61 -9.16 24.41
C ILE A 294 12.59 -9.79 25.40
N GLY A 295 13.78 -9.19 25.56
CA GLY A 295 14.84 -9.67 26.42
C GLY A 295 14.55 -9.46 27.90
N ASP A 296 15.36 -10.13 28.72
CA ASP A 296 15.45 -9.98 30.16
C ASP A 296 16.91 -10.21 30.58
N GLU A 297 17.19 -10.27 31.88
CA GLU A 297 18.54 -10.47 32.43
C GLU A 297 19.27 -11.69 31.84
N SER A 298 18.55 -12.70 31.32
CA SER A 298 19.18 -13.87 30.69
C SER A 298 20.02 -13.55 29.44
N ILE A 299 19.82 -12.38 28.81
CA ILE A 299 20.59 -11.99 27.62
C ILE A 299 21.83 -11.16 27.94
N VAL A 300 22.00 -10.70 29.19
CA VAL A 300 23.12 -9.85 29.62
C VAL A 300 24.48 -10.50 29.30
N PRO A 301 24.73 -11.80 29.58
CA PRO A 301 26.00 -12.43 29.25
C PRO A 301 26.33 -12.41 27.75
N PHE A 302 25.30 -12.48 26.89
CA PHE A 302 25.47 -12.35 25.44
C PHE A 302 25.91 -10.93 25.05
N LEU A 303 25.33 -9.89 25.67
CA LEU A 303 25.67 -8.49 25.42
C LEU A 303 27.08 -8.15 25.91
N GLU A 304 27.45 -8.60 27.11
CA GLU A 304 28.81 -8.45 27.67
C GLU A 304 29.89 -9.04 26.76
N ASN A 305 29.60 -10.18 26.13
CA ASN A 305 30.51 -10.79 25.18
C ASN A 305 30.51 -10.09 23.82
N THR A 306 29.38 -9.50 23.40
CA THR A 306 29.20 -8.91 22.07
C THR A 306 29.75 -7.50 21.97
N ILE A 307 29.48 -6.64 22.95
CA ILE A 307 29.89 -5.22 22.96
C ILE A 307 31.41 -5.02 22.75
N PRO A 308 32.31 -5.70 23.48
CA PRO A 308 33.75 -5.49 23.30
C PRO A 308 34.29 -6.08 21.99
N LYS A 309 33.60 -7.09 21.42
CA LYS A 309 34.01 -7.76 20.17
C LYS A 309 33.45 -7.09 18.91
N ALA A 310 32.44 -6.25 19.04
CA ALA A 310 31.78 -5.60 17.91
C ALA A 310 32.71 -4.56 17.26
N THR A 311 33.12 -4.83 16.01
CA THR A 311 33.91 -3.90 15.20
C THR A 311 33.05 -2.84 14.50
N ASN A 312 31.81 -3.20 14.15
CA ASN A 312 30.84 -2.27 13.59
C ASN A 312 30.27 -1.37 14.70
N LYS A 313 30.43 -0.05 14.55
CA LYS A 313 30.02 0.94 15.54
C LYS A 313 28.51 1.00 15.75
N ASP A 314 27.71 0.77 14.72
CA ASP A 314 26.25 0.78 14.84
C ASP A 314 25.77 -0.42 15.66
N ILE A 315 26.38 -1.59 15.44
CA ILE A 315 26.12 -2.80 16.23
C ILE A 315 26.56 -2.61 17.67
N LYS A 316 27.77 -2.08 17.90
CA LYS A 316 28.27 -1.78 19.24
C LYS A 316 27.34 -0.81 19.98
N LEU A 317 26.92 0.27 19.32
CA LEU A 317 26.00 1.25 19.88
C LEU A 317 24.64 0.65 20.21
N LYS A 318 24.07 -0.16 19.31
CA LYS A 318 22.78 -0.83 19.52
C LYS A 318 22.85 -1.85 20.66
N ALA A 319 23.95 -2.59 20.77
CA ALA A 319 24.18 -3.53 21.87
C ALA A 319 24.33 -2.81 23.23
N VAL A 320 25.04 -1.68 23.26
CA VAL A 320 25.11 -0.79 24.43
C VAL A 320 23.72 -0.27 24.82
N ALA A 321 22.91 0.16 23.83
CA ALA A 321 21.54 0.57 24.09
C ALA A 321 20.68 -0.56 24.65
N CYS A 322 20.85 -1.77 24.13
CA CYS A 322 20.15 -2.96 24.60
C CYS A 322 20.50 -3.27 26.06
N LEU A 323 21.79 -3.25 26.41
CA LEU A 323 22.23 -3.45 27.79
C LEU A 323 21.73 -2.33 28.71
N ASN A 324 21.73 -1.07 28.26
CA ASN A 324 21.21 0.03 29.07
C ASN A 324 19.73 -0.12 29.42
N GLU A 325 18.93 -0.68 28.51
CA GLU A 325 17.49 -0.89 28.73
C GLU A 325 17.25 -2.01 29.75
N LEU A 326 18.05 -3.08 29.68
CA LEU A 326 17.86 -4.28 30.49
C LEU A 326 18.56 -4.22 31.85
N ASP A 327 19.81 -3.75 31.88
CA ASP A 327 20.60 -3.60 33.10
C ASP A 327 21.55 -2.39 33.04
N LYS A 328 21.09 -1.28 33.64
CA LYS A 328 21.85 -0.02 33.72
C LYS A 328 23.11 -0.15 34.58
N LEU A 329 23.09 -1.00 35.61
CA LEU A 329 24.21 -1.16 36.52
C LEU A 329 25.33 -1.93 35.84
N GLU A 330 24.98 -3.03 35.17
CA GLU A 330 25.95 -3.83 34.42
C GLU A 330 26.60 -3.00 33.30
N LEU A 331 25.82 -2.19 32.58
CA LEU A 331 26.40 -1.30 31.58
C LEU A 331 27.43 -0.32 32.17
N ASN A 332 27.21 0.18 33.39
CA ASN A 332 28.18 1.05 34.04
C ASN A 332 29.48 0.29 34.33
N LEU A 333 29.41 -0.98 34.77
CA LEU A 333 30.58 -1.82 35.00
C LEU A 333 31.38 -2.06 33.72
N VAL A 334 30.69 -2.39 32.62
CA VAL A 334 31.32 -2.57 31.30
C VAL A 334 31.94 -1.27 30.79
N ALA A 335 31.31 -0.12 31.04
CA ALA A 335 31.80 1.18 30.57
C ALA A 335 33.06 1.67 31.29
N ILE A 336 33.27 1.32 32.57
CA ILE A 336 34.41 1.80 33.38
C ILE A 336 35.77 1.59 32.69
N ASN A 337 35.90 0.52 31.92
CA ASN A 337 37.16 0.11 31.32
C ASN A 337 37.27 0.38 29.79
N ASP A 338 36.27 0.99 29.17
CA ASP A 338 36.27 1.30 27.73
C ASP A 338 35.72 2.72 27.47
N PHE A 339 36.61 3.60 27.00
CA PHE A 339 36.29 5.00 26.72
C PHE A 339 35.23 5.15 25.61
N ASP A 340 35.25 4.29 24.59
CA ASP A 340 34.26 4.32 23.51
C ASP A 340 32.89 3.89 24.04
N ILE A 341 32.82 2.87 24.89
CA ILE A 341 31.57 2.45 25.54
C ILE A 341 31.05 3.57 26.43
N THR A 342 31.89 4.22 27.21
CA THR A 342 31.49 5.37 28.04
C THR A 342 30.83 6.47 27.20
N LYS A 343 31.41 6.82 26.05
CA LYS A 343 30.84 7.81 25.12
C LYS A 343 29.50 7.35 24.53
N MET A 344 29.40 6.09 24.14
CA MET A 344 28.16 5.49 23.63
C MET A 344 27.06 5.48 24.71
N THR A 345 27.38 5.10 25.95
CA THR A 345 26.45 5.12 27.09
C THR A 345 25.90 6.51 27.33
N LYS A 346 26.77 7.53 27.29
CA LYS A 346 26.33 8.93 27.40
C LYS A 346 25.37 9.29 26.26
N HIS A 347 25.72 8.98 25.02
CA HIS A 347 24.88 9.26 23.86
C HIS A 347 23.50 8.57 23.93
N VAL A 348 23.47 7.28 24.26
CA VAL A 348 22.23 6.51 24.42
C VAL A 348 21.32 7.13 25.47
N ARG A 349 21.87 7.58 26.60
CA ARG A 349 21.10 8.18 27.70
C ARG A 349 20.64 9.61 27.40
N GLU A 350 21.42 10.36 26.63
CA GLU A 350 21.07 11.73 26.21
C GLU A 350 19.95 11.78 25.16
N ILE A 351 19.77 10.75 24.33
CA ILE A 351 18.66 10.69 23.37
C ILE A 351 17.28 10.69 24.05
N TYR A 352 17.21 10.27 25.32
CA TYR A 352 15.97 10.16 26.09
C TYR A 352 15.81 11.27 27.17
N LEU A 353 16.65 12.30 27.14
CA LEU A 353 16.54 13.55 27.92
C LEU A 353 16.18 14.71 27.00
#